data_AF-A0AAV3VZX4-F1
#
_entry.id   AF-A0AAV3VZX4-F1
#
_cell.length_a   1.000
_cell.length_b   1.000
_cell.length_c   1.000
_cell.angle_alpha   90.00
_cell.angle_beta   90.00
_cell.angle_gamma   90.00
#
_symmetry.space_group_name_H-M   'P 1'
#
loop_
_entity.id
_entity.type
_entity.pdbx_description
1 polymer ?
#
loop_
_entity_poly.entity_id
_entity_poly.type
_entity_poly.pdbx_seq_one_letter_code
_entity_poly.pdbx_strand_id
1 'polypeptide(L)'
;MLVIGRLHNVLAEHNIEDFSQYYQYVVSDKSGKAVSTLLNKITTNHTYFMREKTHFDYLKEKVLPYLINSVRDKDLRIWSAGCSSGEEAYTIAMILSEFFKQEKLWWDKKILATDISEKVLSIAKNGIYHKEQIAPLPEMWKKIYLKKYDEENFVFSENIKNEIIYRKFNLMEDVFPFKKKFHVIFCRNVMIYFDNRTKNELIRKFYNSMEYGGYLFIGHSESLSGDTAGFKYIMPSVYRKE
;
A
#
# COMPACT_ATOMS: atom_id res chain seq x y z
N MET A 1 -2.73 -12.32 -21.65
CA MET A 1 -3.08 -13.71 -21.27
C MET A 1 -3.56 -13.87 -19.83
N LEU A 2 -3.01 -13.17 -18.83
CA LEU A 2 -3.46 -13.27 -17.41
C LEU A 2 -4.85 -12.67 -17.11
N VAL A 3 -5.24 -11.59 -17.80
CA VAL A 3 -6.54 -10.92 -17.60
C VAL A 3 -7.71 -11.79 -18.07
N ILE A 4 -7.55 -12.47 -19.21
CA ILE A 4 -8.58 -13.32 -19.83
C ILE A 4 -8.90 -14.51 -18.91
N GLY A 5 -7.90 -15.21 -18.39
CA GLY A 5 -8.11 -16.39 -17.52
C GLY A 5 -8.79 -16.06 -16.19
N ARG A 6 -8.60 -14.86 -15.63
CA ARG A 6 -9.23 -14.46 -14.36
C ARG A 6 -10.67 -13.99 -14.52
N LEU A 7 -10.98 -13.42 -15.68
CA LEU A 7 -12.33 -12.99 -16.02
C LEU A 7 -13.20 -14.14 -16.52
N HIS A 8 -12.63 -15.24 -17.00
CA HIS A 8 -13.39 -16.44 -17.37
C HIS A 8 -14.29 -16.98 -16.25
N ASN A 9 -13.83 -16.97 -15.00
CA ASN A 9 -14.67 -17.39 -13.87
C ASN A 9 -15.82 -16.41 -13.60
N VAL A 10 -15.63 -15.12 -13.87
CA VAL A 10 -16.69 -14.10 -13.73
C VAL A 10 -17.70 -14.20 -14.87
N LEU A 11 -17.23 -14.44 -16.09
CA LEU A 11 -18.05 -14.73 -17.25
C LEU A 11 -18.95 -15.95 -16.98
N ALA A 12 -18.37 -17.01 -16.43
CA ALA A 12 -19.11 -18.22 -16.05
C ALA A 12 -20.12 -17.99 -14.90
N GLU A 13 -19.76 -17.24 -13.86
CA GLU A 13 -20.67 -16.91 -12.73
C GLU A 13 -21.90 -16.10 -13.17
N HIS A 14 -21.79 -15.32 -14.26
CA HIS A 14 -22.86 -14.47 -14.76
C HIS A 14 -23.49 -14.95 -16.09
N ASN A 15 -23.15 -16.16 -16.57
CA ASN A 15 -23.57 -16.70 -17.88
C ASN A 15 -23.32 -15.73 -19.05
N ILE A 16 -22.17 -15.07 -19.05
CA ILE A 16 -21.77 -14.14 -20.09
C ILE A 16 -20.83 -14.86 -21.06
N GLU A 17 -21.18 -14.87 -22.34
CA GLU A 17 -20.51 -15.72 -23.35
C GLU A 17 -19.23 -15.08 -23.90
N ASP A 18 -19.14 -13.75 -23.89
CA ASP A 18 -17.99 -13.03 -24.41
C ASP A 18 -17.68 -11.73 -23.64
N PHE A 19 -16.48 -11.19 -23.89
CA PHE A 19 -16.00 -9.98 -23.22
C PHE A 19 -16.77 -8.71 -23.61
N SER A 20 -17.43 -8.67 -24.76
CA SER A 20 -18.24 -7.53 -25.20
C SER A 20 -19.54 -7.45 -24.40
N GLN A 21 -20.20 -8.59 -24.19
CA GLN A 21 -21.35 -8.71 -23.30
C GLN A 21 -20.97 -8.38 -21.85
N TYR A 22 -19.77 -8.79 -21.41
CA TYR A 22 -19.26 -8.43 -20.08
C TYR A 22 -19.01 -6.93 -19.93
N TYR A 23 -18.44 -6.29 -20.95
CA TYR A 23 -18.29 -4.84 -20.97
C TYR A 23 -19.64 -4.13 -20.89
N GLN A 24 -20.65 -4.59 -21.64
CA GLN A 24 -22.01 -4.05 -21.57
C GLN A 24 -22.64 -4.25 -20.18
N TYR A 25 -22.45 -5.41 -19.55
CA TYR A 25 -22.88 -5.67 -18.18
C TYR A 25 -22.22 -4.69 -17.18
N VAL A 26 -20.92 -4.48 -17.29
CA VAL A 26 -20.17 -3.56 -16.43
C VAL A 26 -20.61 -2.11 -16.61
N VAL A 27 -20.82 -1.66 -17.85
CA VAL A 27 -21.25 -0.29 -18.17
C VAL A 27 -22.73 -0.04 -17.80
N SER A 28 -23.59 -1.05 -17.90
CA SER A 28 -25.02 -0.93 -17.58
C SER A 28 -25.31 -1.07 -16.08
N ASP A 29 -24.40 -1.64 -15.28
CA ASP A 29 -24.54 -1.76 -13.84
C ASP A 29 -24.42 -0.41 -13.11
N LYS A 30 -25.57 0.15 -12.74
CA LYS A 30 -25.66 1.39 -11.96
C LYS A 30 -25.26 1.22 -10.50
N SER A 31 -25.14 -0.01 -9.99
CA SER A 31 -24.75 -0.27 -8.60
C SER A 31 -23.24 -0.19 -8.36
N GLY A 32 -22.43 -0.22 -9.43
CA GLY A 32 -20.96 -0.22 -9.36
C GLY A 32 -20.36 -1.54 -8.88
N LYS A 33 -21.17 -2.58 -8.63
CA LYS A 33 -20.71 -3.91 -8.21
C LYS A 33 -19.95 -4.61 -9.34
N ALA A 34 -20.44 -4.54 -10.57
CA ALA A 34 -19.81 -5.16 -11.72
C ALA A 34 -18.40 -4.56 -11.98
N VAL A 35 -18.28 -3.23 -11.91
CA VAL A 35 -17.00 -2.52 -11.98
C VAL A 35 -16.09 -2.94 -10.82
N SER A 36 -16.60 -3.02 -9.60
CA SER A 36 -15.78 -3.46 -8.46
C SER A 36 -15.29 -4.91 -8.60
N THR A 37 -16.13 -5.83 -9.10
CA THR A 37 -15.75 -7.22 -9.35
C THR A 37 -14.69 -7.32 -10.44
N LEU A 38 -14.85 -6.56 -11.52
CA LEU A 38 -13.86 -6.47 -12.59
C LEU A 38 -12.51 -6.02 -12.05
N LEU A 39 -12.49 -4.91 -11.30
CA LEU A 39 -11.28 -4.39 -10.68
C LEU A 39 -10.61 -5.42 -9.78
N ASN A 40 -11.36 -6.08 -8.90
CA ASN A 40 -10.85 -7.11 -7.98
C ASN A 40 -10.17 -8.29 -8.70
N LYS A 41 -10.65 -8.66 -9.89
CA LYS A 41 -10.16 -9.83 -10.64
C LYS A 41 -8.96 -9.48 -11.52
N ILE A 42 -8.88 -8.24 -12.00
CA ILE A 42 -7.73 -7.75 -12.77
C ILE A 42 -6.56 -7.46 -11.84
N THR A 43 -6.80 -6.92 -10.64
CA THR A 43 -5.74 -6.65 -9.66
C THR A 43 -5.19 -7.96 -9.08
N THR A 44 -3.93 -8.31 -9.36
CA THR A 44 -3.26 -9.38 -8.59
C THR A 44 -2.88 -8.82 -7.23
N ASN A 45 -3.73 -9.04 -6.24
CA ASN A 45 -3.50 -8.61 -4.85
C ASN A 45 -2.53 -9.55 -4.13
N HIS A 46 -1.41 -9.87 -4.76
CA HIS A 46 -0.38 -10.72 -4.16
C HIS A 46 0.56 -9.85 -3.33
N THR A 47 0.42 -9.93 -2.01
CA THR A 47 1.23 -9.24 -1.01
C THR A 47 1.53 -10.21 0.13
N TYR A 48 2.62 -9.96 0.85
CA TYR A 48 3.04 -10.76 1.99
C TYR A 48 3.89 -9.91 2.93
N PHE A 49 3.93 -10.30 4.20
CA PHE A 49 4.72 -9.59 5.20
C PHE A 49 6.21 -9.57 4.84
N MET A 50 6.88 -8.44 5.11
CA MET A 50 8.31 -8.25 4.88
C MET A 50 8.75 -8.46 3.42
N ARG A 51 7.83 -8.32 2.45
CA ARG A 51 8.16 -8.28 1.03
C ARG A 51 9.20 -7.20 0.76
N GLU A 52 10.28 -7.54 0.04
CA GLU A 52 11.40 -6.64 -0.25
C GLU A 52 11.99 -6.00 1.02
N LYS A 53 12.39 -6.85 1.97
CA LYS A 53 12.90 -6.46 3.30
C LYS A 53 13.92 -5.31 3.29
N THR A 54 14.76 -5.22 2.25
CA THR A 54 15.73 -4.13 2.05
C THR A 54 15.12 -2.74 2.11
N HIS A 55 13.88 -2.54 1.62
CA HIS A 55 13.18 -1.26 1.75
C HIS A 55 12.81 -0.93 3.20
N PHE A 56 12.36 -1.92 3.96
CA PHE A 56 12.03 -1.77 5.37
C PHE A 56 13.27 -1.54 6.24
N ASP A 57 14.38 -2.22 5.91
CA ASP A 57 15.67 -1.99 6.55
C ASP A 57 16.16 -0.56 6.29
N TYR A 58 16.07 -0.08 5.04
CA TYR A 58 16.43 1.29 4.70
C TYR A 58 15.53 2.34 5.36
N LEU A 59 14.22 2.06 5.44
CA LEU A 59 13.27 2.88 6.20
C LEU A 59 13.77 3.03 7.65
N LYS A 60 14.05 1.91 8.32
CA LYS A 60 14.47 1.86 9.73
C LYS A 60 15.83 2.51 9.98
N GLU A 61 16.82 2.22 9.14
CA GLU A 61 18.22 2.56 9.40
C GLU A 61 18.64 3.93 8.87
N LYS A 62 17.94 4.46 7.85
CA LYS A 62 18.34 5.71 7.17
C LYS A 62 17.23 6.75 7.17
N VAL A 63 16.03 6.39 6.69
CA VAL A 63 14.95 7.36 6.50
C VAL A 63 14.41 7.87 7.84
N LEU A 64 14.04 6.98 8.77
CA LEU A 64 13.48 7.40 10.05
C LEU A 64 14.46 8.23 10.91
N PRO A 65 15.76 7.89 11.04
CA PRO A 65 16.73 8.76 11.70
C PRO A 65 16.86 10.15 11.06
N TYR A 66 16.80 10.24 9.74
CA TYR A 66 16.78 11.53 9.04
C TYR A 66 15.49 12.32 9.32
N LEU A 67 14.33 11.66 9.29
CA LEU A 67 13.03 12.30 9.50
C LEU A 67 12.86 12.81 10.94
N ILE A 68 13.34 12.09 11.96
CA ILE A 68 13.29 12.59 13.34
C ILE A 68 14.00 13.95 13.50
N ASN A 69 15.12 14.15 12.80
CA ASN A 69 15.89 15.38 12.89
C ASN A 69 15.32 16.52 12.03
N SER A 70 14.55 16.20 10.99
CA SER A 70 14.04 17.19 10.03
C SER A 70 12.59 17.61 10.28
N VAL A 71 11.75 16.73 10.83
CA VAL A 71 10.33 16.98 11.10
C VAL A 71 10.17 17.66 12.46
N ARG A 72 10.06 18.99 12.45
CA ARG A 72 10.06 19.81 13.67
C ARG A 72 8.74 19.79 14.45
N ASP A 73 7.62 19.63 13.75
CA ASP A 73 6.27 19.60 14.35
C ASP A 73 5.87 18.23 14.90
N LYS A 74 6.77 17.23 14.76
CA LYS A 74 6.59 15.84 15.21
C LYS A 74 5.35 15.15 14.60
N ASP A 75 4.91 15.58 13.42
CA ASP A 75 3.81 14.98 12.65
C ASP A 75 4.37 14.14 11.49
N LEU A 76 4.60 12.85 11.74
CA LEU A 76 5.12 11.93 10.73
C LEU A 76 3.99 11.26 9.95
N ARG A 77 4.00 11.45 8.63
CA ARG A 77 2.97 10.95 7.71
C ARG A 77 3.56 9.99 6.69
N ILE A 78 3.04 8.77 6.68
CA ILE A 78 3.41 7.73 5.71
C ILE A 78 2.17 7.30 4.93
N TRP A 79 2.32 7.10 3.63
CA TRP A 79 1.27 6.55 2.78
C TRP A 79 1.69 5.23 2.16
N SER A 80 0.93 4.16 2.39
CA SER A 80 1.00 2.90 1.63
C SER A 80 -0.11 2.92 0.56
N ALA A 81 0.29 3.21 -0.67
CA ALA A 81 -0.54 3.33 -1.86
C ALA A 81 -0.64 1.99 -2.59
N GLY A 82 -1.86 1.43 -2.68
CA GLY A 82 -2.09 0.05 -3.12
C GLY A 82 -1.73 -0.97 -2.05
N CYS A 83 -2.23 -0.74 -0.82
CA CYS A 83 -1.85 -1.53 0.36
C CYS A 83 -2.38 -2.97 0.36
N SER A 84 -3.27 -3.32 -0.58
CA SER A 84 -3.92 -4.64 -0.66
C SER A 84 -4.51 -5.06 0.69
N SER A 85 -4.24 -6.29 1.14
CA SER A 85 -4.68 -6.85 2.41
C SER A 85 -3.92 -6.34 3.64
N GLY A 86 -3.08 -5.31 3.53
CA GLY A 86 -2.56 -4.54 4.67
C GLY A 86 -1.19 -4.95 5.21
N GLU A 87 -0.57 -6.01 4.68
CA GLU A 87 0.70 -6.56 5.17
C GLU A 87 1.83 -5.52 5.17
N GLU A 88 1.91 -4.67 4.13
CA GLU A 88 2.87 -3.56 4.08
C GLU A 88 2.59 -2.53 5.17
N ALA A 89 1.33 -2.09 5.32
CA ALA A 89 0.94 -1.09 6.31
C ALA A 89 1.21 -1.57 7.75
N TYR A 90 0.91 -2.83 8.05
CA TYR A 90 1.25 -3.46 9.33
C TYR A 90 2.75 -3.57 9.55
N THR A 91 3.52 -3.93 8.52
CA THR A 91 4.99 -3.98 8.61
C THR A 91 5.55 -2.59 8.97
N ILE A 92 5.09 -1.53 8.29
CA ILE A 92 5.47 -0.15 8.58
C ILE A 92 5.08 0.22 10.02
N ALA A 93 3.85 -0.10 10.46
CA ALA A 93 3.39 0.20 11.81
C ALA A 93 4.25 -0.46 12.90
N MET A 94 4.64 -1.72 12.70
CA MET A 94 5.54 -2.43 13.62
C MET A 94 6.93 -1.80 13.66
N ILE A 95 7.48 -1.38 12.51
CA ILE A 95 8.77 -0.68 12.42
C ILE A 95 8.70 0.65 13.16
N LEU A 96 7.65 1.46 12.94
CA LEU A 96 7.47 2.72 13.65
C LEU A 96 7.34 2.51 15.16
N SER A 97 6.57 1.51 15.58
CA SER A 97 6.41 1.15 17.00
C SER A 97 7.75 0.77 17.63
N GLU A 98 8.56 -0.05 16.95
CA GLU A 98 9.89 -0.44 17.42
C GLU A 98 10.90 0.71 17.41
N PHE A 99 10.83 1.60 16.41
CA PHE A 99 11.76 2.71 16.26
C PHE A 99 11.53 3.81 17.30
N PHE A 100 10.27 4.23 17.49
CA PHE A 100 9.95 5.32 18.41
C PHE A 100 9.93 4.90 19.88
N LYS A 101 9.71 3.61 20.20
CA LYS A 101 9.64 3.07 21.58
C LYS A 101 8.94 4.02 22.56
N GLN A 102 9.70 4.63 23.47
CA GLN A 102 9.22 5.52 24.53
C GLN A 102 8.89 6.93 24.02
N GLU A 103 9.50 7.37 22.92
CA GLU A 103 9.18 8.66 22.27
C GLU A 103 7.84 8.62 21.52
N LYS A 104 7.15 7.48 21.50
CA LYS A 104 5.87 7.31 20.82
C LYS A 104 4.85 8.38 21.22
N LEU A 105 4.85 8.82 22.48
CA LEU A 105 3.91 9.82 23.02
C LEU A 105 4.12 11.23 22.49
N TRP A 106 5.31 11.55 21.97
CA TRP A 106 5.63 12.90 21.48
C TRP A 106 5.45 13.07 19.98
N TRP A 107 5.14 11.99 19.26
CA TRP A 107 5.05 11.96 17.80
C TRP A 107 3.66 11.53 17.35
N ASP A 108 2.97 12.38 16.61
CA ASP A 108 1.78 11.95 15.85
C ASP A 108 2.25 11.22 14.59
N LYS A 109 2.05 9.91 14.57
CA LYS A 109 2.47 9.04 13.47
C LYS A 109 1.22 8.52 12.80
N LYS A 110 0.99 8.91 11.54
CA LYS A 110 -0.18 8.47 10.78
C LYS A 110 0.28 7.68 9.56
N ILE A 111 -0.17 6.43 9.49
CA ILE A 111 -0.08 5.63 8.27
C ILE A 111 -1.43 5.70 7.57
N LEU A 112 -1.46 6.31 6.39
CA LEU A 112 -2.58 6.17 5.47
C LEU A 112 -2.32 4.92 4.62
N ALA A 113 -3.25 3.98 4.60
CA ALA A 113 -3.18 2.79 3.76
C ALA A 113 -4.39 2.80 2.82
N THR A 114 -4.14 2.78 1.51
CA THR A 114 -5.22 2.89 0.53
C THR A 114 -5.18 1.82 -0.53
N ASP A 115 -6.36 1.38 -0.95
CA ASP A 115 -6.52 0.47 -2.08
C ASP A 115 -7.82 0.77 -2.84
N ILE A 116 -7.92 0.33 -4.09
CA ILE A 116 -9.15 0.45 -4.88
C ILE A 116 -10.17 -0.63 -4.49
N SER A 117 -9.69 -1.76 -3.97
CA SER A 117 -10.51 -2.91 -3.59
C SER A 117 -10.98 -2.84 -2.13
N GLU A 118 -12.29 -2.66 -1.93
CA GLU A 118 -12.89 -2.69 -0.59
C GLU A 118 -12.75 -4.07 0.08
N LYS A 119 -12.72 -5.14 -0.72
CA LYS A 119 -12.59 -6.52 -0.23
C LYS A 119 -11.28 -6.71 0.53
N VAL A 120 -10.15 -6.32 -0.07
CA VAL A 120 -8.84 -6.45 0.59
C VAL A 120 -8.66 -5.46 1.72
N LEU A 121 -9.24 -4.25 1.61
CA LEU A 121 -9.27 -3.30 2.71
C LEU A 121 -10.05 -3.84 3.92
N SER A 122 -11.10 -4.64 3.72
CA SER A 122 -11.81 -5.28 4.82
C SER A 122 -10.93 -6.30 5.54
N ILE A 123 -10.12 -7.07 4.79
CA ILE A 123 -9.14 -8.00 5.37
C ILE A 123 -8.11 -7.21 6.19
N ALA A 124 -7.56 -6.15 5.59
CA ALA A 124 -6.57 -5.28 6.22
C ALA A 124 -7.10 -4.63 7.51
N LYS A 125 -8.36 -4.18 7.54
CA LYS A 125 -8.99 -3.60 8.74
C LYS A 125 -9.23 -4.63 9.84
N ASN A 126 -9.63 -5.85 9.47
CA ASN A 126 -9.82 -6.92 10.44
C ASN A 126 -8.48 -7.32 11.07
N GLY A 127 -7.41 -7.31 10.28
CA GLY A 127 -6.06 -7.60 10.74
C GLY A 127 -5.88 -9.06 11.17
N ILE A 128 -6.67 -9.96 10.59
CA ILE A 128 -6.64 -11.41 10.85
C ILE A 128 -5.92 -12.08 9.68
N TYR A 129 -4.88 -12.85 10.00
CA TYR A 129 -4.04 -13.52 9.01
C TYR A 129 -3.71 -14.95 9.45
N HIS A 130 -3.56 -15.82 8.47
CA HIS A 130 -3.21 -17.22 8.69
C HIS A 130 -1.75 -17.37 9.15
N LYS A 131 -1.43 -18.43 9.92
CA LYS A 131 -0.10 -18.66 10.51
C LYS A 131 1.04 -18.68 9.47
N GLU A 132 0.83 -19.19 8.26
CA GLU A 132 1.83 -19.19 7.19
C GLU A 132 2.06 -17.78 6.63
N GLN A 133 1.03 -16.92 6.59
CA GLN A 133 1.17 -15.54 6.10
C GLN A 133 2.06 -14.72 7.04
N ILE A 134 1.92 -14.92 8.35
CA ILE A 134 2.73 -14.22 9.37
C ILE A 134 4.07 -14.89 9.64
N ALA A 135 4.33 -16.09 9.10
CA ALA A 135 5.57 -16.83 9.33
C ALA A 135 6.85 -16.01 9.08
N PRO A 136 6.94 -15.14 8.04
CA PRO A 136 8.10 -14.31 7.79
C PRO A 136 8.36 -13.22 8.85
N LEU A 137 7.40 -12.93 9.74
CA LEU A 137 7.58 -11.93 10.80
C LEU A 137 8.54 -12.43 11.88
N PRO A 138 9.39 -11.54 12.44
CA PRO A 138 10.23 -11.88 13.58
C PRO A 138 9.41 -12.41 14.76
N GLU A 139 9.89 -13.45 15.46
CA GLU A 139 9.19 -14.04 16.62
C GLU A 139 8.86 -13.01 17.70
N MET A 140 9.76 -12.06 17.94
CA MET A 140 9.54 -10.98 18.88
C MET A 140 8.35 -10.11 18.48
N TRP A 141 8.20 -9.79 17.19
CA TRP A 141 7.05 -9.02 16.69
C TRP A 141 5.76 -9.81 16.81
N LYS A 142 5.78 -11.11 16.48
CA LYS A 142 4.61 -11.98 16.67
C LYS A 142 4.16 -12.00 18.13
N LYS A 143 5.10 -12.12 19.07
CA LYS A 143 4.79 -12.10 20.52
C LYS A 143 4.21 -10.76 21.02
N ILE A 144 4.67 -9.63 20.48
CA ILE A 144 4.28 -8.29 20.96
C ILE A 144 3.00 -7.80 20.30
N TYR A 145 2.83 -8.06 19.00
CA TYR A 145 1.81 -7.41 18.15
C TYR A 145 0.69 -8.34 17.68
N LEU A 146 0.82 -9.65 17.85
CA LEU A 146 -0.18 -10.62 17.42
C LEU A 146 -0.76 -11.38 18.62
N LYS A 147 -2.03 -11.73 18.50
CA LYS A 147 -2.73 -12.63 19.42
C LYS A 147 -3.35 -13.76 18.61
N LYS A 148 -3.43 -14.95 19.21
CA LYS A 148 -4.17 -16.06 18.60
C LYS A 148 -5.64 -15.67 18.46
N TYR A 149 -6.19 -15.81 17.25
CA TYR A 149 -7.61 -15.56 16.98
C TYR A 149 -8.39 -16.87 16.99
N ASP A 150 -7.85 -17.89 16.31
CA ASP A 150 -8.33 -19.28 16.33
C ASP A 150 -7.13 -20.24 16.16
N GLU A 151 -7.37 -21.52 15.84
CA GLU A 151 -6.30 -22.53 15.68
C GLU A 151 -5.25 -22.16 14.62
N GLU A 152 -5.68 -21.52 13.54
CA GLU A 152 -4.88 -21.29 12.34
C GLU A 152 -4.59 -19.81 12.09
N ASN A 153 -5.35 -18.92 12.72
CA ASN A 153 -5.29 -17.48 12.49
C ASN A 153 -4.82 -16.67 13.70
N PHE A 154 -4.15 -15.57 13.39
CA PHE A 154 -3.69 -14.57 14.34
C PHE A 154 -4.27 -13.21 13.99
N VAL A 155 -4.53 -12.40 15.02
CA VAL A 155 -5.06 -11.04 14.89
C VAL A 155 -4.07 -10.02 15.42
N PHE A 156 -3.88 -8.92 14.69
CA PHE A 156 -3.08 -7.79 15.16
C PHE A 156 -3.75 -7.10 16.35
N SER A 157 -2.93 -6.71 17.32
CA SER A 157 -3.40 -5.97 18.48
C SER A 157 -3.90 -4.57 18.10
N GLU A 158 -4.92 -4.10 18.83
CA GLU A 158 -5.57 -2.81 18.55
C GLU A 158 -4.61 -1.61 18.60
N ASN A 159 -3.55 -1.68 19.43
CA ASN A 159 -2.51 -0.67 19.49
C ASN A 159 -1.74 -0.48 18.17
N ILE A 160 -1.66 -1.50 17.31
CA ILE A 160 -1.04 -1.41 15.98
C ILE A 160 -2.10 -1.07 14.94
N LYS A 161 -3.28 -1.68 15.02
CA LYS A 161 -4.40 -1.38 14.11
C LYS A 161 -4.75 0.11 14.10
N ASN A 162 -4.75 0.74 15.28
CA ASN A 162 -5.08 2.15 15.44
C ASN A 162 -4.03 3.14 14.89
N GLU A 163 -2.83 2.67 14.52
CA GLU A 163 -1.82 3.50 13.85
C GLU A 163 -2.11 3.64 12.34
N ILE A 164 -3.01 2.81 11.80
CA ILE A 164 -3.28 2.70 10.37
C ILE A 164 -4.70 3.18 10.05
N ILE A 165 -4.79 4.14 9.12
CA ILE A 165 -6.04 4.63 8.59
C ILE A 165 -6.24 4.02 7.21
N TYR A 166 -7.25 3.16 7.08
CA TYR A 166 -7.60 2.53 5.81
C TYR A 166 -8.65 3.33 5.04
N ARG A 167 -8.39 3.64 3.77
CA ARG A 167 -9.34 4.33 2.88
C ARG A 167 -9.38 3.69 1.49
N LYS A 168 -10.58 3.63 0.90
CA LYS A 168 -10.71 3.34 -0.52
C LYS A 168 -10.17 4.53 -1.30
N PHE A 169 -9.26 4.30 -2.24
CA PHE A 169 -8.70 5.35 -3.06
C PHE A 169 -8.26 4.80 -4.41
N ASN A 170 -8.57 5.54 -5.48
CA ASN A 170 -8.10 5.23 -6.82
C ASN A 170 -6.89 6.11 -7.15
N LEU A 171 -5.73 5.51 -7.45
CA LEU A 171 -4.52 6.27 -7.83
C LEU A 171 -4.67 7.02 -9.16
N MET A 172 -5.70 6.68 -9.93
CA MET A 172 -6.05 7.33 -11.19
C MET A 172 -6.90 8.60 -11.01
N GLU A 173 -7.33 8.95 -9.78
CA GLU A 173 -8.02 10.23 -9.55
C GLU A 173 -7.16 11.40 -10.04
N ASP A 174 -7.78 12.35 -10.74
CA ASP A 174 -7.10 13.51 -11.33
C ASP A 174 -6.40 14.36 -10.25
N VAL A 175 -7.07 14.51 -9.10
CA VAL A 175 -6.59 15.31 -7.97
C VAL A 175 -6.60 14.46 -6.70
N PHE A 176 -5.47 14.44 -6.01
CA PHE A 176 -5.36 13.77 -4.72
C PHE A 176 -5.92 14.67 -3.61
N PRO A 177 -6.94 14.23 -2.84
CA PRO A 177 -7.67 15.09 -1.90
C PRO A 177 -6.95 15.23 -0.54
N PHE A 178 -5.62 15.13 -0.52
CA PHE A 178 -4.84 15.16 0.72
C PHE A 178 -4.52 16.60 1.12
N LYS A 179 -4.92 16.97 2.34
CA LYS A 179 -4.67 18.32 2.89
C LYS A 179 -3.24 18.52 3.38
N LYS A 180 -2.60 17.44 3.88
CA LYS A 180 -1.21 17.44 4.33
C LYS A 180 -0.39 16.53 3.43
N LYS A 181 0.89 16.86 3.26
CA LYS A 181 1.84 16.07 2.48
C LYS A 181 2.39 14.90 3.29
N PHE A 182 3.01 13.97 2.59
CA PHE A 182 3.63 12.77 3.16
C PHE A 182 5.15 12.90 3.21
N HIS A 183 5.73 12.35 4.27
CA HIS A 183 7.18 12.24 4.42
C HIS A 183 7.71 10.99 3.73
N VAL A 184 6.89 9.94 3.68
CA VAL A 184 7.19 8.70 2.99
C VAL A 184 5.97 8.21 2.22
N ILE A 185 6.16 7.84 0.95
CA ILE A 185 5.16 7.13 0.15
C ILE A 185 5.75 5.78 -0.25
N PHE A 186 5.01 4.71 0.01
CA PHE A 186 5.21 3.39 -0.56
C PHE A 186 4.16 3.19 -1.66
N CYS A 187 4.59 2.89 -2.88
CA CYS A 187 3.71 2.52 -4.00
C CYS A 187 4.37 1.37 -4.76
N ARG A 188 4.30 0.16 -4.18
CA ARG A 188 5.12 -0.97 -4.59
C ARG A 188 4.32 -2.05 -5.31
N ASN A 189 4.80 -2.45 -6.47
CA ASN A 189 4.18 -3.50 -7.31
C ASN A 189 2.75 -3.16 -7.75
N VAL A 190 2.46 -1.86 -7.89
CA VAL A 190 1.17 -1.32 -8.35
C VAL A 190 1.32 -0.66 -9.71
N MET A 191 2.41 0.08 -9.92
CA MET A 191 2.65 0.80 -11.17
C MET A 191 2.92 -0.15 -12.33
N ILE A 192 3.32 -1.41 -12.09
CA ILE A 192 3.46 -2.44 -13.13
C ILE A 192 2.19 -2.64 -14.00
N TYR A 193 1.02 -2.25 -13.50
CA TYR A 193 -0.26 -2.35 -14.23
C TYR A 193 -0.56 -1.15 -15.13
N PHE A 194 0.26 -0.09 -15.07
CA PHE A 194 0.03 1.17 -15.77
C PHE A 194 0.94 1.32 -17.01
N ASP A 195 0.44 2.01 -18.02
CA ASP A 195 1.26 2.47 -19.14
C ASP A 195 2.22 3.60 -18.70
N ASN A 196 3.20 3.93 -19.55
CA ASN A 196 4.24 4.90 -19.20
C ASN A 196 3.69 6.31 -18.98
N ARG A 197 2.63 6.70 -19.70
CA ARG A 197 2.01 8.02 -19.52
C ARG A 197 1.37 8.13 -18.14
N THR A 198 0.56 7.15 -17.79
CA THR A 198 -0.11 7.02 -16.50
C THR A 198 0.89 6.98 -15.35
N LYS A 199 1.98 6.21 -15.50
CA LYS A 199 3.09 6.18 -14.52
C LYS A 199 3.65 7.57 -14.29
N ASN A 200 4.01 8.30 -15.36
CA ASN A 200 4.62 9.62 -15.24
C ASN A 200 3.68 10.63 -14.58
N GLU A 201 2.39 10.61 -14.93
CA GLU A 201 1.37 11.44 -14.28
C GLU A 201 1.22 11.10 -12.79
N LEU A 202 1.20 9.80 -12.44
CA LEU A 202 1.15 9.34 -11.05
C LEU A 202 2.39 9.75 -10.25
N ILE A 203 3.59 9.63 -10.83
CA ILE A 203 4.86 10.03 -10.21
C ILE A 203 4.84 11.53 -9.90
N ARG A 204 4.34 12.37 -10.82
CA ARG A 204 4.17 13.82 -10.57
C ARG A 204 3.18 14.09 -9.44
N LYS A 205 2.06 13.36 -9.37
CA LYS A 205 1.10 13.46 -8.26
C LYS A 205 1.73 13.07 -6.93
N PHE A 206 2.56 12.02 -6.88
CA PHE A 206 3.32 11.66 -5.69
C PHE A 206 4.31 12.76 -5.31
N TYR A 207 5.10 13.27 -6.26
CA TYR A 207 6.05 14.36 -6.00
C TYR A 207 5.34 15.57 -5.36
N ASN A 208 4.17 15.97 -5.88
CA ASN A 208 3.40 17.09 -5.33
C ASN A 208 2.80 16.80 -3.94
N SER A 209 2.46 15.54 -3.66
CA SER A 209 1.90 15.09 -2.39
C SER A 209 2.96 14.85 -1.31
N MET A 210 4.24 15.02 -1.62
CA MET A 210 5.34 14.77 -0.69
C MET A 210 5.98 16.05 -0.16
N GLU A 211 6.43 15.98 1.10
CA GLU A 211 7.29 16.98 1.69
C GLU A 211 8.67 17.00 1.04
N TYR A 212 9.32 18.16 1.07
CA TYR A 212 10.72 18.28 0.66
C TYR A 212 11.60 17.39 1.55
N GLY A 213 12.52 16.65 0.95
CA GLY A 213 13.33 15.65 1.64
C GLY A 213 12.62 14.31 1.88
N GLY A 214 11.35 14.17 1.49
CA GLY A 214 10.57 12.94 1.63
C GLY A 214 11.01 11.83 0.67
N TYR A 215 10.66 10.58 1.00
CA TYR A 215 11.11 9.38 0.29
C TYR A 215 9.98 8.62 -0.39
N LEU A 216 10.21 8.21 -1.64
CA LEU A 216 9.33 7.37 -2.43
C LEU A 216 9.96 5.98 -2.59
N PHE A 217 9.21 4.95 -2.18
CA PHE A 217 9.57 3.55 -2.34
C PHE A 217 8.65 2.90 -3.39
N ILE A 218 9.25 2.30 -4.41
CA ILE A 218 8.55 1.54 -5.46
C ILE A 218 9.04 0.09 -5.46
N GLY A 219 8.38 -0.82 -6.17
CA GLY A 219 8.75 -2.24 -6.20
C GLY A 219 10.02 -2.48 -7.02
N HIS A 220 10.74 -3.58 -6.77
CA HIS A 220 12.02 -3.86 -7.47
C HIS A 220 11.91 -3.97 -9.00
N SER A 221 10.75 -4.33 -9.52
CA SER A 221 10.49 -4.43 -10.96
C SER A 221 10.07 -3.08 -11.57
N GLU A 222 9.98 -2.03 -10.77
CA GLU A 222 9.50 -0.71 -11.16
C GLU A 222 10.68 0.27 -11.18
N SER A 223 10.69 1.18 -12.15
CA SER A 223 11.68 2.24 -12.25
C SER A 223 11.01 3.54 -12.66
N LEU A 224 11.55 4.66 -12.18
CA LEU A 224 11.21 5.98 -12.73
C LEU A 224 12.03 6.14 -14.01
N SER A 225 11.36 6.20 -15.16
CA SER A 225 12.03 6.31 -16.47
C SER A 225 11.98 7.75 -17.01
N GLY A 226 13.11 8.25 -17.53
CA GLY A 226 13.19 9.49 -18.33
C GLY A 226 13.04 10.80 -17.54
N ASP A 227 11.83 11.11 -17.09
CA ASP A 227 11.47 12.32 -16.33
C ASP A 227 11.06 11.91 -14.91
N THR A 228 11.99 11.99 -13.96
CA THR A 228 11.74 11.60 -12.57
C THR A 228 10.87 12.61 -11.82
N ALA A 229 10.26 13.59 -12.50
CA ALA A 229 9.49 14.67 -11.88
C ALA A 229 10.28 15.44 -10.80
N GLY A 230 11.62 15.46 -10.90
CA GLY A 230 12.52 16.06 -9.92
C GLY A 230 12.94 15.12 -8.78
N PHE A 231 12.51 13.86 -8.76
CA PHE A 231 13.02 12.89 -7.80
C PHE A 231 14.50 12.58 -8.05
N LYS A 232 15.28 12.60 -6.97
CA LYS A 232 16.66 12.12 -6.96
C LYS A 232 16.70 10.63 -6.64
N TYR A 233 17.44 9.89 -7.45
CA TYR A 233 17.73 8.48 -7.19
C TYR A 233 18.62 8.32 -5.95
N ILE A 234 18.26 7.39 -5.06
CA ILE A 234 19.01 7.11 -3.83
C ILE A 234 19.63 5.72 -3.87
N MET A 235 18.80 4.72 -4.15
CA MET A 235 19.21 3.33 -4.34
C MET A 235 18.13 2.61 -5.17
N PRO A 236 18.30 1.35 -5.57
CA PRO A 236 17.31 0.65 -6.38
C PRO A 236 15.91 0.79 -5.78
N SER A 237 14.97 1.30 -6.58
CA SER A 237 13.56 1.48 -6.23
C SER A 237 13.27 2.45 -5.06
N VAL A 238 14.26 3.28 -4.67
CA VAL A 238 14.10 4.32 -3.64
C VAL A 238 14.58 5.67 -4.16
N TYR A 239 13.72 6.67 -4.02
CA TYR A 239 13.94 8.02 -4.52
C TYR A 239 13.60 9.05 -3.45
N ARG A 240 14.16 10.26 -3.58
CA ARG A 240 13.95 11.35 -2.64
C ARG A 240 13.54 12.62 -3.36
N LYS A 241 12.57 13.33 -2.78
CA LYS A 241 12.20 14.68 -3.24
C LYS A 241 13.26 15.68 -2.77
N GLU A 242 13.92 16.30 -3.73
CA GLU A 242 14.80 17.47 -3.57
C GLU A 242 14.31 18.60 -4.47
#